data_AF-A1ZEB6-F1
#
_entry.id   AF-A1ZEB6-F1
#
_cell.length_a   1.000
_cell.length_b   1.000
_cell.length_c   1.000
_cell.angle_alpha   90.00
_cell.angle_beta   90.00
_cell.angle_gamma   90.00
#
_symmetry.space_group_name_H-M   'P 1'
#
loop_
_entity.id
_entity.type
_entity.pdbx_description
1 polymer ?
#
loop_
_entity_poly.entity_id
_entity_poly.type
_entity_poly.pdbx_seq_one_letter_code
_entity_poly.pdbx_strand_id
1 'polypeptide(L)'
;MVLFCQISNAQTNDTTRAPHKPLSGKNKEHIEVEKHEFHEQIETRVLFNGGQNTPNKIGKEHLDFIISGLKKDIAKYKHLYPQDKIVLSLKIKGYSDAKPFYPNQSPEERQTLNDYLAKKRTYYISNSVKKGLYPLVHGIEQALVIKGEELPPYYTSDEPEDPQRRMCIVTVLAYSVPVDSFASRKPAIIAIDHHKKFVPTLVEPKHQYLALHLPQKTTTKYHAGGKLTASNPTITNPVLPNNSNNKNKVVTPKATKPTPKTSAGAIAVVKGGNVVYANTNASVQFHTGWHTPKPQDYQYLQQLIKEIKEKVAIYRRNNDNKPMVIQLDVRGYADKQGFYYNQPIAQRQAQNKRLSEWRARTIGQFLQKYLKSQSIKVALSTQGLGETLPPGVTDGAVNDPLRRTCRASIQVVEGQAVNTR
;
A
#
# COMPACT_ATOMS: atom_id res chain seq x y z
N MET A 1 -28.54 76.41 10.70
CA MET A 1 -27.47 77.31 11.18
C MET A 1 -27.29 77.02 12.66
N VAL A 2 -26.06 76.74 13.09
CA VAL A 2 -25.56 76.79 14.48
C VAL A 2 -26.14 75.79 15.51
N LEU A 3 -25.27 74.80 15.81
CA LEU A 3 -24.94 74.18 17.11
C LEU A 3 -25.45 74.89 18.38
N PHE A 4 -25.93 74.11 19.36
CA PHE A 4 -25.59 74.24 20.79
C PHE A 4 -25.71 72.83 21.40
N CYS A 5 -24.58 72.20 21.76
CA CYS A 5 -23.97 72.16 23.10
C CYS A 5 -24.57 71.07 23.99
N GLN A 6 -23.76 70.05 24.31
CA GLN A 6 -22.98 69.91 25.56
C GLN A 6 -23.92 69.56 26.72
N ILE A 7 -23.67 68.51 27.51
CA ILE A 7 -22.57 68.36 28.47
C ILE A 7 -22.51 66.85 28.80
N SER A 8 -21.36 66.17 28.64
CA SER A 8 -20.36 65.82 29.69
C SER A 8 -20.98 64.99 30.82
N ASN A 9 -20.43 63.91 31.36
CA ASN A 9 -19.09 63.42 31.67
C ASN A 9 -19.38 62.05 32.37
N ALA A 10 -18.51 61.07 32.57
CA ALA A 10 -17.07 60.92 32.46
C ALA A 10 -16.77 59.44 32.78
N GLN A 11 -15.69 58.95 32.17
CA GLN A 11 -14.70 58.04 32.76
C GLN A 11 -15.16 56.59 33.07
N THR A 12 -14.45 55.52 32.71
CA THR A 12 -13.03 55.36 32.32
C THR A 12 -12.81 53.91 31.89
N ASN A 13 -11.87 53.71 30.95
CA ASN A 13 -10.94 52.57 30.87
C ASN A 13 -11.54 51.19 30.50
N ASP A 14 -10.98 50.35 29.63
CA ASP A 14 -9.71 50.36 28.90
C ASP A 14 -9.79 49.23 27.84
N THR A 15 -8.99 49.37 26.80
CA THR A 15 -8.30 48.33 26.01
C THR A 15 -9.09 47.23 25.26
N THR A 16 -9.16 47.47 23.95
CA THR A 16 -8.71 46.55 22.87
C THR A 16 -9.41 45.20 22.70
N ARG A 17 -10.42 45.20 21.82
CA ARG A 17 -10.73 44.04 20.96
C ARG A 17 -11.10 44.54 19.56
N ALA A 18 -10.12 44.62 18.67
CA ALA A 18 -10.38 44.84 17.26
C ALA A 18 -11.06 43.58 16.67
N PRO A 19 -12.15 43.72 15.89
CA PRO A 19 -12.87 42.58 15.34
C PRO A 19 -12.07 41.93 14.18
N HIS A 20 -11.99 40.60 14.20
CA HIS A 20 -11.43 39.80 13.11
C HIS A 20 -12.15 40.11 11.79
N LYS A 21 -11.41 40.74 10.88
CA LYS A 21 -11.79 40.92 9.48
C LYS A 21 -11.59 39.58 8.76
N PRO A 22 -12.60 38.98 8.11
CA PRO A 22 -12.39 37.79 7.31
C PRO A 22 -11.58 38.16 6.06
N LEU A 23 -10.37 37.61 5.95
CA LEU A 23 -9.53 37.71 4.76
C LEU A 23 -10.15 36.90 3.62
N SER A 24 -11.12 37.50 2.93
CA SER A 24 -11.56 37.10 1.60
C SER A 24 -10.54 37.58 0.57
N GLY A 25 -9.46 36.81 0.43
CA GLY A 25 -8.45 36.99 -0.61
C GLY A 25 -8.67 35.98 -1.73
N LYS A 26 -9.24 36.44 -2.85
CA LYS A 26 -9.34 35.70 -4.11
C LYS A 26 -7.95 35.50 -4.72
N ASN A 27 -7.25 34.42 -4.37
CA ASN A 27 -6.13 33.90 -5.15
C ASN A 27 -6.57 32.60 -5.82
N LYS A 28 -7.03 32.70 -7.07
CA LYS A 28 -7.50 31.57 -7.89
C LYS A 28 -6.39 30.79 -8.60
N GLU A 29 -5.11 31.15 -8.42
CA GLU A 29 -4.02 30.63 -9.28
C GLU A 29 -3.00 29.71 -8.58
N HIS A 30 -3.19 29.35 -7.30
CA HIS A 30 -2.35 28.37 -6.62
C HIS A 30 -3.17 27.45 -5.69
N ILE A 31 -4.15 26.76 -6.25
CA ILE A 31 -4.65 25.50 -5.64
C ILE A 31 -3.93 24.38 -6.39
N GLU A 32 -2.64 24.20 -6.10
CA GLU A 32 -2.00 22.93 -6.42
C GLU A 32 -2.74 21.86 -5.59
N VAL A 33 -3.41 20.97 -6.31
CA VAL A 33 -4.19 19.85 -5.78
C VAL A 33 -3.22 18.81 -5.22
N GLU A 34 -2.49 19.14 -4.16
CA GLU A 34 -1.63 18.16 -3.49
C GLU A 34 -2.52 17.16 -2.74
N LYS A 35 -2.58 15.93 -3.27
CA LYS A 35 -3.05 14.79 -2.48
C LYS A 35 -2.00 14.55 -1.40
N HIS A 36 -2.32 14.81 -0.14
CA HIS A 36 -1.47 14.36 0.96
C HIS A 36 -1.79 12.90 1.23
N GLU A 37 -1.03 12.01 0.59
CA GLU A 37 -1.01 10.60 0.93
C GLU A 37 -0.34 10.45 2.29
N PHE A 38 -1.13 10.12 3.32
CA PHE A 38 -0.62 9.95 4.69
C PHE A 38 -0.62 8.47 5.12
N HIS A 39 -1.21 7.58 4.31
CA HIS A 39 -1.17 6.14 4.48
C HIS A 39 -0.91 5.48 3.11
N GLU A 40 0.29 4.92 2.91
CA GLU A 40 0.69 4.25 1.67
C GLU A 40 0.05 2.87 1.55
N GLN A 41 0.01 2.42 0.30
CA GLN A 41 -0.59 1.18 -0.16
C GLN A 41 -0.23 -0.06 0.68
N ILE A 42 -1.16 -0.57 1.49
CA ILE A 42 -0.99 -1.88 2.14
C ILE A 42 -1.51 -2.97 1.20
N GLU A 43 -0.64 -3.85 0.70
CA GLU A 43 -1.03 -5.10 0.02
C GLU A 43 -1.09 -6.26 1.04
N THR A 44 -2.26 -6.53 1.58
CA THR A 44 -2.50 -7.61 2.57
C THR A 44 -3.30 -8.75 1.97
N ARG A 45 -3.01 -9.96 2.41
CA ARG A 45 -3.76 -11.17 2.03
C ARG A 45 -4.76 -11.54 3.10
N VAL A 46 -6.00 -11.76 2.69
CA VAL A 46 -7.07 -12.28 3.57
C VAL A 46 -7.45 -13.68 3.10
N LEU A 47 -7.28 -14.67 3.98
CA LEU A 47 -7.48 -16.09 3.67
C LEU A 47 -8.89 -16.58 4.04
N PHE A 48 -9.36 -17.58 3.31
CA PHE A 48 -10.68 -18.19 3.46
C PHE A 48 -10.58 -19.71 3.55
N ASN A 49 -11.54 -20.34 4.24
CA ASN A 49 -11.70 -21.79 4.17
C ASN A 49 -12.38 -22.21 2.87
N GLY A 50 -12.30 -23.51 2.54
CA GLY A 50 -12.98 -24.09 1.37
C GLY A 50 -14.48 -23.80 1.39
N GLY A 51 -15.02 -23.37 0.25
CA GLY A 51 -16.44 -23.04 0.07
C GLY A 51 -16.96 -21.83 0.88
N GLN A 52 -16.17 -21.22 1.75
CA GLN A 52 -16.59 -20.11 2.60
C GLN A 52 -16.28 -18.75 1.97
N ASN A 53 -17.18 -17.80 2.17
CA ASN A 53 -17.02 -16.39 1.81
C ASN A 53 -16.67 -15.48 3.00
N THR A 54 -16.64 -16.04 4.21
CA THR A 54 -16.14 -15.39 5.41
C THR A 54 -14.67 -15.76 5.63
N PRO A 55 -13.79 -14.82 5.99
CA PRO A 55 -12.39 -15.12 6.26
C PRO A 55 -12.25 -16.17 7.35
N ASN A 56 -11.22 -17.00 7.24
CA ASN A 56 -10.83 -17.87 8.34
C ASN A 56 -10.24 -17.05 9.50
N LYS A 57 -9.85 -17.70 10.61
CA LYS A 57 -9.31 -17.00 11.79
C LYS A 57 -8.16 -16.05 11.44
N ILE A 58 -7.17 -16.53 10.68
CA ILE A 58 -6.00 -15.75 10.25
C ILE A 58 -6.41 -14.60 9.33
N GLY A 59 -7.29 -14.87 8.36
CA GLY A 59 -7.81 -13.86 7.45
C GLY A 59 -8.58 -12.75 8.19
N LYS A 60 -9.33 -13.11 9.23
CA LYS A 60 -10.01 -12.15 10.09
C LYS A 60 -9.02 -11.28 10.87
N GLU A 61 -8.01 -11.89 11.49
CA GLU A 61 -6.94 -11.17 12.18
C GLU A 61 -6.23 -10.17 11.26
N HIS A 62 -5.93 -10.57 10.02
CA HIS A 62 -5.34 -9.69 9.01
C HIS A 62 -6.27 -8.53 8.62
N LEU A 63 -7.56 -8.81 8.43
CA LEU A 63 -8.54 -7.79 8.11
C LEU A 63 -8.70 -6.78 9.26
N ASP A 64 -8.75 -7.25 10.50
CA ASP A 64 -8.82 -6.43 11.70
C ASP A 64 -7.55 -5.59 11.87
N PHE A 65 -6.38 -6.15 11.55
CA PHE A 65 -5.12 -5.41 11.52
C PHE A 65 -5.14 -4.25 10.51
N ILE A 66 -5.62 -4.48 9.28
CA ILE A 66 -5.76 -3.42 8.27
C ILE A 66 -6.66 -2.30 8.81
N ILE A 67 -7.85 -2.66 9.31
CA ILE A 67 -8.85 -1.69 9.77
C ILE A 67 -8.32 -0.90 10.97
N SER A 68 -7.75 -1.58 11.97
CA SER A 68 -7.23 -0.93 13.17
C SER A 68 -6.00 -0.06 12.91
N GLY A 69 -5.11 -0.47 12.01
CA GLY A 69 -3.98 0.33 11.53
C GLY A 69 -4.47 1.64 10.89
N LEU A 70 -5.36 1.53 9.91
CA LEU A 70 -5.96 2.67 9.23
C LEU A 70 -6.68 3.62 10.20
N LYS A 71 -7.41 3.09 11.20
CA LYS A 71 -8.05 3.93 12.23
C LYS A 71 -7.04 4.79 12.98
N LYS A 72 -5.91 4.20 13.41
CA LYS A 72 -4.85 4.91 14.14
C LYS A 72 -4.21 5.99 13.28
N ASP A 73 -3.91 5.67 12.03
CA ASP A 73 -3.27 6.62 11.10
C ASP A 73 -4.20 7.78 10.75
N ILE A 74 -5.47 7.48 10.47
CA ILE A 74 -6.49 8.49 10.23
C ILE A 74 -6.68 9.39 11.46
N ALA A 75 -6.77 8.81 12.66
CA ALA A 75 -6.92 9.60 13.89
C ALA A 75 -5.73 10.55 14.10
N LYS A 76 -4.51 10.06 13.88
CA LYS A 76 -3.30 10.88 13.95
C LYS A 76 -3.30 11.99 12.91
N TYR A 77 -3.70 11.69 11.67
CA TYR A 77 -3.77 12.66 10.59
C TYR A 77 -4.81 13.75 10.86
N LYS A 78 -6.04 13.36 11.26
CA LYS A 78 -7.13 14.32 11.59
C LYS A 78 -6.74 15.30 12.69
N HIS A 79 -5.90 14.89 13.64
CA HIS A 79 -5.40 15.77 14.68
C HIS A 79 -4.53 16.90 14.12
N LEU A 80 -3.73 16.62 13.08
CA LEU A 80 -2.84 17.58 12.43
C LEU A 80 -3.56 18.44 11.38
N TYR A 81 -4.53 17.85 10.66
CA TYR A 81 -5.24 18.48 9.54
C TYR A 81 -6.75 18.28 9.66
N PRO A 82 -7.42 18.91 10.64
CA PRO A 82 -8.84 18.69 10.93
C PRO A 82 -9.79 19.13 9.80
N GLN A 83 -9.37 20.10 8.98
CA GLN A 83 -10.14 20.62 7.86
C GLN A 83 -10.20 19.67 6.67
N ASP A 84 -9.24 18.75 6.54
CA ASP A 84 -9.10 17.93 5.34
C ASP A 84 -10.12 16.79 5.28
N LYS A 85 -10.57 16.47 4.06
CA LYS A 85 -11.44 15.33 3.80
C LYS A 85 -10.60 14.12 3.43
N ILE A 86 -10.68 13.11 4.30
CA ILE A 86 -10.02 11.82 4.09
C ILE A 86 -10.80 10.98 3.07
N VAL A 87 -10.08 10.43 2.09
CA VAL A 87 -10.59 9.53 1.07
C VAL A 87 -9.86 8.20 1.14
N LEU A 88 -10.62 7.12 1.01
CA LEU A 88 -10.11 5.75 1.00
C LEU A 88 -10.10 5.22 -0.43
N SER A 89 -8.93 4.88 -0.98
CA SER A 89 -8.81 4.11 -2.21
C SER A 89 -8.65 2.63 -1.88
N LEU A 90 -9.62 1.82 -2.29
CA LEU A 90 -9.72 0.40 -1.95
C LEU A 90 -9.75 -0.45 -3.21
N LYS A 91 -8.68 -1.20 -3.44
CA LYS A 91 -8.59 -2.18 -4.52
C LYS A 91 -8.53 -3.59 -3.94
N ILE A 92 -9.45 -4.45 -4.36
CA ILE A 92 -9.53 -5.83 -3.84
C ILE A 92 -9.58 -6.78 -5.03
N LYS A 93 -8.68 -7.77 -5.03
CA LYS A 93 -8.67 -8.87 -5.99
C LYS A 93 -9.08 -10.16 -5.29
N GLY A 94 -10.18 -10.77 -5.69
CA GLY A 94 -10.67 -12.03 -5.12
C GLY A 94 -10.29 -13.24 -5.95
N TYR A 95 -9.77 -14.26 -5.27
CA TYR A 95 -9.33 -15.52 -5.84
C TYR A 95 -10.06 -16.72 -5.19
N SER A 96 -10.15 -17.79 -5.94
CA SER A 96 -10.63 -19.10 -5.54
C SER A 96 -9.64 -20.18 -5.99
N ASP A 97 -9.68 -21.29 -5.28
CA ASP A 97 -9.06 -22.52 -5.74
C ASP A 97 -9.88 -23.11 -6.90
N ALA A 98 -9.29 -24.02 -7.66
CA ALA A 98 -9.93 -24.69 -8.79
C ALA A 98 -10.69 -25.97 -8.37
N LYS A 99 -10.94 -26.15 -7.06
CA LYS A 99 -11.64 -27.31 -6.50
C LYS A 99 -13.11 -27.33 -6.93
N PRO A 100 -13.65 -28.47 -7.42
CA PRO A 100 -15.08 -28.59 -7.71
C PRO A 100 -15.92 -28.58 -6.42
N PHE A 101 -17.14 -28.05 -6.52
CA PHE A 101 -18.10 -28.02 -5.41
C PHE A 101 -18.79 -29.38 -5.21
N TYR A 102 -18.82 -30.23 -6.24
CA TYR A 102 -19.34 -31.60 -6.22
C TYR A 102 -18.68 -32.45 -7.32
N PRO A 103 -18.66 -33.78 -7.20
CA PRO A 103 -17.83 -34.65 -8.05
C PRO A 103 -18.07 -34.54 -9.56
N ASN A 104 -19.33 -34.36 -9.98
CA ASN A 104 -19.73 -34.40 -11.40
C ASN A 104 -19.92 -33.01 -12.02
N GLN A 105 -19.27 -31.99 -11.45
CA GLN A 105 -19.42 -30.61 -11.91
C GLN A 105 -18.70 -30.36 -13.24
N SER A 106 -19.37 -29.71 -14.21
CA SER A 106 -18.70 -29.36 -15.47
C SER A 106 -17.63 -28.27 -15.23
N PRO A 107 -16.58 -28.18 -16.06
CA PRO A 107 -15.55 -27.15 -15.93
C PRO A 107 -16.09 -25.71 -15.94
N GLU A 108 -17.09 -25.43 -16.79
CA GLU A 108 -17.71 -24.11 -16.92
C GLU A 108 -18.54 -23.78 -15.68
N GLU A 109 -19.28 -24.76 -15.16
CA GLU A 109 -20.09 -24.58 -13.97
C GLU A 109 -19.22 -24.38 -12.73
N ARG A 110 -18.10 -25.10 -12.65
CA ARG A 110 -17.06 -24.96 -11.63
C ARG A 110 -16.45 -23.57 -11.65
N GLN A 111 -15.98 -23.12 -12.82
CA GLN A 111 -15.41 -21.78 -13.00
C GLN A 111 -16.42 -20.69 -12.60
N THR A 112 -17.66 -20.79 -13.09
CA THR A 112 -18.72 -19.83 -12.75
C THR A 112 -18.98 -19.77 -11.24
N LEU A 113 -19.03 -20.92 -10.56
CA LEU A 113 -19.24 -20.96 -9.11
C LEU A 113 -18.03 -20.44 -8.34
N ASN A 114 -16.81 -20.68 -8.83
CA ASN A 114 -15.58 -20.15 -8.25
C ASN A 114 -15.44 -18.64 -8.44
N ASP A 115 -15.87 -18.10 -9.59
CA ASP A 115 -15.99 -16.66 -9.83
C ASP A 115 -17.00 -16.02 -8.87
N TYR A 116 -18.17 -16.66 -8.71
CA TYR A 116 -19.19 -16.19 -7.77
C TYR A 116 -18.67 -16.18 -6.32
N LEU A 117 -17.93 -17.21 -5.91
CA LEU A 117 -17.34 -17.29 -4.58
C LEU A 117 -16.27 -16.22 -4.38
N ALA A 118 -15.38 -16.02 -5.35
CA ALA A 118 -14.39 -14.94 -5.35
C ALA A 118 -15.06 -13.56 -5.29
N LYS A 119 -16.19 -13.36 -5.98
CA LYS A 119 -17.02 -12.16 -5.89
C LYS A 119 -17.54 -11.94 -4.48
N LYS A 120 -18.16 -12.95 -3.87
CA LYS A 120 -18.65 -12.85 -2.49
C LYS A 120 -17.55 -12.48 -1.49
N ARG A 121 -16.38 -13.12 -1.59
CA ARG A 121 -15.22 -12.82 -0.74
C ARG A 121 -14.78 -11.36 -0.90
N THR A 122 -14.65 -10.91 -2.15
CA THR A 122 -14.26 -9.53 -2.48
C THR A 122 -15.21 -8.50 -1.85
N TYR A 123 -16.51 -8.71 -1.99
CA TYR A 123 -17.53 -7.83 -1.41
C TYR A 123 -17.57 -7.90 0.12
N TYR A 124 -17.36 -9.07 0.71
CA TYR A 124 -17.23 -9.20 2.16
C TYR A 124 -16.11 -8.31 2.69
N ILE A 125 -14.91 -8.41 2.11
CA ILE A 125 -13.76 -7.60 2.53
C ILE A 125 -14.05 -6.11 2.34
N SER A 126 -14.58 -5.73 1.18
CA SER A 126 -15.02 -4.35 0.91
C SER A 126 -15.92 -3.82 2.02
N ASN A 127 -16.99 -4.56 2.31
CA ASN A 127 -17.99 -4.13 3.29
C ASN A 127 -17.39 -4.04 4.69
N SER A 128 -16.52 -4.98 5.07
CA SER A 128 -15.84 -4.96 6.37
C SER A 128 -14.91 -3.75 6.53
N VAL A 129 -14.09 -3.45 5.52
CA VAL A 129 -13.20 -2.26 5.53
C VAL A 129 -14.03 -0.98 5.58
N LYS A 130 -15.03 -0.84 4.70
CA LYS A 130 -15.91 0.34 4.66
C LYS A 130 -16.65 0.53 5.97
N LYS A 131 -17.25 -0.53 6.54
CA LYS A 131 -17.96 -0.47 7.83
C LYS A 131 -17.00 -0.07 8.95
N GLY A 132 -15.81 -0.67 8.99
CA GLY A 132 -14.81 -0.39 10.00
C GLY A 132 -14.32 1.06 9.99
N LEU A 133 -14.23 1.67 8.81
CA LEU A 133 -13.73 3.03 8.61
C LEU A 133 -14.82 4.07 8.38
N TYR A 134 -16.08 3.66 8.35
CA TYR A 134 -17.24 4.51 8.08
C TYR A 134 -17.27 5.83 8.87
N PRO A 135 -16.98 5.88 10.19
CA PRO A 135 -17.03 7.14 10.92
C PRO A 135 -15.83 8.07 10.66
N LEU A 136 -14.81 7.61 9.92
CA LEU A 136 -13.53 8.29 9.81
C LEU A 136 -13.25 8.87 8.42
N VAL A 137 -13.77 8.25 7.36
CA VAL A 137 -13.49 8.63 5.97
C VAL A 137 -14.68 9.34 5.34
N HIS A 138 -14.43 10.29 4.44
CA HIS A 138 -15.47 11.13 3.83
C HIS A 138 -15.78 10.71 2.39
N GLY A 139 -14.88 9.97 1.74
CA GLY A 139 -15.08 9.45 0.39
C GLY A 139 -14.41 8.11 0.19
N ILE A 140 -14.89 7.34 -0.78
CA ILE A 140 -14.31 6.06 -1.18
C ILE A 140 -14.13 6.02 -2.70
N GLU A 141 -12.93 5.63 -3.13
CA GLU A 141 -12.64 5.13 -4.48
C GLU A 141 -12.52 3.60 -4.40
N GLN A 142 -13.15 2.87 -5.31
CA GLN A 142 -13.16 1.41 -5.23
C GLN A 142 -12.91 0.71 -6.56
N ALA A 143 -12.03 -0.29 -6.53
CA ALA A 143 -11.80 -1.21 -7.63
C ALA A 143 -11.90 -2.67 -7.15
N LEU A 144 -13.02 -3.32 -7.47
CA LEU A 144 -13.24 -4.74 -7.18
C LEU A 144 -12.94 -5.57 -8.42
N VAL A 145 -11.95 -6.47 -8.32
CA VAL A 145 -11.53 -7.32 -9.43
C VAL A 145 -11.76 -8.77 -9.03
N ILE A 146 -12.58 -9.46 -9.81
CA ILE A 146 -12.86 -10.88 -9.60
C ILE A 146 -11.91 -11.66 -10.49
N LYS A 147 -11.08 -12.49 -9.87
CA LYS A 147 -10.06 -13.29 -10.56
C LYS A 147 -10.39 -14.77 -10.59
N GLY A 148 -11.33 -15.22 -9.78
CA GLY A 148 -11.79 -16.60 -9.81
C GLY A 148 -10.65 -17.58 -9.60
N GLU A 149 -10.58 -18.57 -10.47
CA GLU A 149 -9.57 -19.63 -10.45
C GLU A 149 -8.18 -19.18 -10.95
N GLU A 150 -8.01 -17.94 -11.43
CA GLU A 150 -6.69 -17.43 -11.82
C GLU A 150 -5.70 -17.59 -10.65
N LEU A 151 -4.45 -17.91 -10.97
CA LEU A 151 -3.43 -18.06 -9.94
C LEU A 151 -3.13 -16.69 -9.30
N PRO A 152 -3.17 -16.57 -7.95
CA PRO A 152 -2.75 -15.34 -7.30
C PRO A 152 -1.29 -15.03 -7.65
N PRO A 153 -0.91 -13.75 -7.80
CA PRO A 153 0.47 -13.40 -8.02
C PRO A 153 1.36 -13.97 -6.89
N TYR A 154 2.58 -14.38 -7.23
CA TYR A 154 3.58 -14.92 -6.31
C TYR A 154 3.30 -16.33 -5.77
N TYR A 155 2.32 -17.03 -6.35
CA TYR A 155 2.14 -18.47 -6.18
C TYR A 155 2.85 -19.22 -7.30
N THR A 156 3.61 -20.24 -6.92
CA THR A 156 4.34 -21.12 -7.85
C THR A 156 3.66 -22.46 -8.03
N SER A 157 2.79 -22.86 -7.09
CA SER A 157 2.00 -24.07 -7.19
C SER A 157 0.68 -23.77 -7.89
N ASP A 158 0.40 -24.49 -8.97
CA ASP A 158 -0.92 -24.48 -9.63
C ASP A 158 -1.78 -25.67 -9.19
N GLU A 159 -1.53 -26.19 -7.98
CA GLU A 159 -2.37 -27.25 -7.41
C GLU A 159 -3.83 -26.76 -7.31
N PRO A 160 -4.80 -27.48 -7.89
CA PRO A 160 -6.19 -27.03 -7.95
C PRO A 160 -6.82 -26.80 -6.59
N GLU A 161 -6.38 -27.51 -5.55
CA GLU A 161 -6.99 -27.46 -4.22
C GLU A 161 -6.16 -26.67 -3.19
N ASP A 162 -5.08 -26.00 -3.61
CA ASP A 162 -4.19 -25.28 -2.69
C ASP A 162 -5.01 -24.27 -1.86
N PRO A 163 -5.11 -24.47 -0.53
CA PRO A 163 -5.85 -23.56 0.35
C PRO A 163 -5.36 -22.12 0.26
N GLN A 164 -4.11 -21.91 -0.14
CA GLN A 164 -3.55 -20.59 -0.30
C GLN A 164 -4.14 -19.85 -1.51
N ARG A 165 -4.72 -20.53 -2.50
CA ARG A 165 -5.46 -19.86 -3.60
C ARG A 165 -6.78 -19.23 -3.14
N ARG A 166 -7.28 -19.62 -1.96
CA ARG A 166 -8.52 -19.11 -1.36
C ARG A 166 -8.27 -17.79 -0.64
N MET A 167 -7.99 -16.72 -1.40
CA MET A 167 -7.63 -15.44 -0.79
C MET A 167 -8.21 -14.22 -1.49
N CYS A 168 -8.22 -13.09 -0.78
CA CYS A 168 -8.30 -11.77 -1.36
C CYS A 168 -6.97 -11.05 -1.17
N ILE A 169 -6.48 -10.39 -2.22
CA ILE A 169 -5.41 -9.40 -2.12
C ILE A 169 -6.08 -8.04 -1.95
N VAL A 170 -5.83 -7.41 -0.82
CA VAL A 170 -6.42 -6.14 -0.41
C VAL A 170 -5.35 -5.09 -0.50
N THR A 171 -5.62 -4.06 -1.28
CA THR A 171 -4.76 -2.90 -1.49
C THR A 171 -5.49 -1.67 -0.99
N VAL A 172 -5.00 -1.04 0.08
CA VAL A 172 -5.64 0.13 0.69
C VAL A 172 -4.71 1.32 0.75
N LEU A 173 -5.20 2.48 0.33
CA LEU A 173 -4.53 3.77 0.42
C LEU A 173 -5.50 4.76 1.08
N ALA A 174 -5.03 5.52 2.07
CA ALA A 174 -5.80 6.65 2.61
C ALA A 174 -5.03 7.95 2.37
N TYR A 175 -5.73 8.92 1.82
CA TYR A 175 -5.17 10.22 1.49
C TYR A 175 -6.16 11.33 1.84
N SER A 176 -5.65 12.54 1.99
CA SER A 176 -6.46 13.72 2.26
C SER A 176 -6.70 14.52 0.99
N VAL A 177 -7.81 15.26 1.00
CA VAL A 177 -8.16 16.24 -0.03
C VAL A 177 -8.71 17.48 0.68
N PRO A 178 -8.28 18.69 0.31
CA PRO A 178 -8.89 19.92 0.81
C PRO A 178 -10.41 19.97 0.53
N VAL A 179 -11.19 20.59 1.41
CA VAL A 179 -12.67 20.64 1.31
C VAL A 179 -13.15 21.13 -0.06
N ASP A 180 -12.57 22.23 -0.55
CA ASP A 180 -12.94 22.85 -1.82
C ASP A 180 -12.62 21.95 -3.03
N SER A 181 -11.56 21.16 -2.91
CA SER A 181 -11.16 20.18 -3.92
C SER A 181 -11.99 18.89 -3.85
N PHE A 182 -12.57 18.57 -2.69
CA PHE A 182 -13.41 17.40 -2.51
C PHE A 182 -14.76 17.56 -3.24
N ALA A 183 -15.39 18.73 -3.14
CA ALA A 183 -16.68 19.02 -3.78
C ALA A 183 -16.61 19.14 -5.31
N SER A 184 -15.45 19.53 -5.86
CA SER A 184 -15.26 19.79 -7.28
C SER A 184 -14.79 18.58 -8.11
N ARG A 185 -14.52 17.44 -7.47
CA ARG A 185 -14.00 16.24 -8.17
C ARG A 185 -15.09 15.41 -8.86
N LYS A 186 -14.85 15.13 -10.14
CA LYS A 186 -15.56 14.20 -11.05
C LYS A 186 -15.48 12.72 -10.56
N PRO A 187 -16.28 11.78 -11.13
CA PRO A 187 -17.11 10.81 -10.39
C PRO A 187 -16.39 9.62 -9.74
N ALA A 188 -15.05 9.63 -9.63
CA ALA A 188 -14.31 8.50 -9.07
C ALA A 188 -14.46 8.35 -7.55
N ILE A 189 -14.73 9.45 -6.83
CA ILE A 189 -14.90 9.46 -5.38
C ILE A 189 -16.40 9.44 -5.05
N ILE A 190 -16.84 8.39 -4.38
CA ILE A 190 -18.19 8.30 -3.82
C ILE A 190 -18.14 8.94 -2.43
N ALA A 191 -18.77 10.11 -2.28
CA ALA A 191 -18.88 10.77 -0.99
C ALA A 191 -19.75 9.95 -0.01
N ILE A 192 -19.37 9.96 1.26
CA ILE A 192 -20.11 9.28 2.32
C ILE A 192 -21.02 10.28 3.03
N ASP A 193 -22.30 9.91 3.10
CA ASP A 193 -23.30 10.63 3.89
C ASP A 193 -23.38 10.03 5.31
N HIS A 194 -22.67 10.65 6.26
CA HIS A 194 -22.63 10.20 7.64
C HIS A 194 -23.97 10.35 8.40
N HIS A 195 -24.96 11.05 7.83
CA HIS A 195 -26.31 11.09 8.42
C HIS A 195 -27.07 9.79 8.19
N LYS A 196 -26.66 9.00 7.19
CA LYS A 196 -27.21 7.66 6.92
C LYS A 196 -26.42 6.60 7.67
N LYS A 197 -27.09 5.52 8.05
CA LYS A 197 -26.42 4.31 8.55
C LYS A 197 -25.67 3.64 7.40
N PHE A 198 -24.52 3.03 7.71
CA PHE A 198 -23.80 2.22 6.72
C PHE A 198 -24.69 1.08 6.21
N VAL A 199 -24.86 1.02 4.89
CA VAL A 199 -25.54 -0.09 4.21
C VAL A 199 -24.50 -0.90 3.42
N PRO A 200 -24.33 -2.20 3.71
CA PRO A 200 -23.39 -3.03 2.97
C PRO A 200 -23.83 -3.17 1.51
N THR A 201 -22.87 -3.16 0.59
CA THR A 201 -23.16 -3.46 -0.81
C THR A 201 -23.53 -4.95 -0.92
N LEU A 202 -24.72 -5.23 -1.46
CA LEU A 202 -25.23 -6.58 -1.61
C LEU A 202 -24.67 -7.22 -2.89
N VAL A 203 -24.43 -8.52 -2.82
CA VAL A 203 -24.13 -9.37 -3.99
C VAL A 203 -25.42 -10.04 -4.41
N GLU A 204 -25.65 -10.13 -5.71
CA GLU A 204 -26.82 -10.81 -6.26
C GLU A 204 -26.93 -12.27 -5.76
N PRO A 205 -28.15 -12.79 -5.60
CA PRO A 205 -28.38 -14.19 -5.27
C PRO A 205 -27.70 -15.16 -6.25
N LYS A 206 -27.31 -16.32 -5.74
CA LYS A 206 -26.57 -17.35 -6.51
C LYS A 206 -27.30 -17.73 -7.80
N HIS A 207 -28.61 -17.94 -7.74
CA HIS A 207 -29.42 -18.34 -8.90
C HIS A 207 -29.43 -17.26 -9.99
N GLN A 208 -29.48 -15.97 -9.63
CA GLN A 208 -29.45 -14.87 -10.60
C GLN A 208 -28.07 -14.77 -11.26
N TYR A 209 -27.01 -14.91 -10.48
CA TYR A 209 -25.65 -14.92 -11.02
C TYR A 209 -25.45 -16.07 -12.01
N LEU A 210 -25.83 -17.28 -11.61
CA LEU A 210 -25.71 -18.47 -12.45
C LEU A 210 -26.53 -18.38 -13.73
N ALA A 211 -27.76 -17.86 -13.66
CA ALA A 211 -28.63 -17.70 -14.83
C ALA A 211 -28.02 -16.77 -15.90
N LEU A 212 -27.18 -15.81 -15.50
CA LEU A 212 -26.53 -14.86 -16.40
C LEU A 212 -25.20 -15.36 -16.97
N HIS A 213 -24.49 -16.25 -16.26
CA HIS A 213 -23.10 -16.60 -16.57
C HIS A 213 -22.91 -18.06 -17.00
N LEU A 214 -23.88 -18.94 -16.74
CA LEU A 214 -23.86 -20.28 -17.32
C LEU A 214 -24.36 -20.22 -18.76
N PRO A 215 -23.72 -20.94 -19.70
CA PRO A 215 -24.29 -21.10 -21.04
C PRO A 215 -25.69 -21.72 -20.89
N GLN A 216 -26.68 -21.09 -21.53
CA GLN A 216 -28.02 -21.66 -21.63
C GLN A 216 -27.89 -22.98 -22.39
N LYS A 217 -27.77 -24.10 -21.67
CA LYS A 217 -27.87 -25.42 -22.29
C LYS A 217 -29.23 -25.48 -22.97
N THR A 218 -29.22 -25.67 -24.29
CA THR A 218 -30.40 -26.11 -25.04
C THR A 218 -30.98 -27.32 -24.31
N THR A 219 -32.20 -27.13 -23.83
CA THR A 219 -33.06 -28.06 -23.09
C THR A 219 -32.63 -29.52 -23.12
N THR A 220 -31.98 -29.98 -22.04
CA THR A 220 -32.15 -31.34 -21.54
C THR A 220 -32.44 -31.25 -20.05
N LYS A 221 -33.57 -31.83 -19.65
CA LYS A 221 -34.26 -31.66 -18.37
C LYS A 221 -33.29 -31.76 -17.17
N TYR A 222 -33.14 -30.66 -16.44
CA TYR A 222 -32.45 -30.63 -15.15
C TYR A 222 -33.36 -31.26 -14.09
N HIS A 223 -32.96 -32.42 -13.55
CA HIS A 223 -33.60 -32.98 -12.36
C HIS A 223 -33.09 -32.25 -11.13
N ALA A 224 -34.00 -31.61 -10.39
CA ALA A 224 -33.72 -30.98 -9.11
C ALA A 224 -33.33 -32.05 -8.08
N GLY A 225 -32.03 -32.26 -7.89
CA GLY A 225 -31.47 -33.09 -6.83
C GLY A 225 -31.01 -32.25 -5.64
N GLY A 226 -31.64 -32.47 -4.47
CA GLY A 226 -31.07 -32.27 -3.14
C GLY A 226 -31.00 -30.83 -2.60
N LYS A 227 -31.87 -30.51 -1.64
CA LYS A 227 -31.66 -29.41 -0.70
C LYS A 227 -30.32 -29.62 0.01
N LEU A 228 -29.33 -28.77 -0.26
CA LEU A 228 -28.13 -28.66 0.57
C LEU A 228 -28.50 -27.93 1.87
N THR A 229 -28.92 -28.70 2.87
CA THR A 229 -29.00 -28.22 4.26
C THR A 229 -27.59 -28.02 4.81
N ALA A 230 -27.41 -26.93 5.55
CA ALA A 230 -26.24 -26.69 6.36
C ALA A 230 -26.00 -27.91 7.28
N SER A 231 -24.81 -28.49 7.23
CA SER A 231 -24.40 -29.49 8.22
C SER A 231 -22.94 -29.32 8.63
N ASN A 232 -22.77 -29.49 9.94
CA ASN A 232 -21.59 -29.38 10.79
C ASN A 232 -20.37 -30.19 10.34
N PRO A 233 -19.18 -29.91 10.90
CA PRO A 233 -17.95 -30.61 10.56
C PRO A 233 -17.90 -31.98 11.25
N THR A 234 -17.85 -33.05 10.46
CA THR A 234 -17.41 -34.35 10.97
C THR A 234 -15.89 -34.36 11.02
N ILE A 235 -15.36 -34.37 12.24
CA ILE A 235 -13.95 -34.63 12.53
C ILE A 235 -13.71 -36.11 12.25
N THR A 236 -12.86 -36.42 11.27
CA THR A 236 -12.21 -37.72 11.16
C THR A 236 -10.71 -37.48 11.07
N ASN A 237 -9.99 -37.92 12.11
CA ASN A 237 -8.53 -37.95 12.15
C ASN A 237 -8.01 -38.83 11.01
N PRO A 238 -7.00 -38.38 10.23
CA PRO A 238 -6.28 -39.30 9.37
C PRO A 238 -5.20 -40.02 10.17
N VAL A 239 -5.28 -41.35 10.11
CA VAL A 239 -4.24 -42.31 10.44
C VAL A 239 -3.00 -42.03 9.57
N LEU A 240 -1.83 -41.98 10.21
CA LEU A 240 -0.52 -41.96 9.55
C LEU A 240 -0.21 -43.33 8.92
N PRO A 241 0.26 -43.39 7.65
CA PRO A 241 1.07 -44.49 7.19
C PRO A 241 2.55 -44.14 7.26
N ASN A 242 3.30 -45.09 7.81
CA ASN A 242 4.74 -45.11 7.98
C ASN A 242 5.46 -45.46 6.66
N ASN A 243 6.58 -44.77 6.42
CA ASN A 243 7.78 -45.14 5.66
C ASN A 243 7.74 -46.16 4.49
N SER A 244 8.27 -45.75 3.34
CA SER A 244 9.54 -46.32 2.82
C SER A 244 10.11 -45.58 1.60
N ASN A 245 11.42 -45.30 1.69
CA ASN A 245 12.46 -45.14 0.66
C ASN A 245 12.07 -45.09 -0.84
N ASN A 246 12.49 -44.01 -1.54
CA ASN A 246 13.49 -44.16 -2.62
C ASN A 246 14.02 -42.82 -3.19
N LYS A 247 15.35 -42.70 -3.13
CA LYS A 247 16.34 -42.23 -4.13
C LYS A 247 15.99 -41.09 -5.12
N ASN A 248 16.68 -39.97 -4.91
CA ASN A 248 17.38 -39.10 -5.87
C ASN A 248 16.96 -39.12 -7.35
N LYS A 249 16.52 -37.95 -7.85
CA LYS A 249 17.07 -37.38 -9.10
C LYS A 249 16.93 -35.86 -9.11
N VAL A 250 18.05 -35.17 -8.94
CA VAL A 250 18.21 -33.73 -9.14
C VAL A 250 18.18 -33.48 -10.66
N VAL A 251 17.21 -32.71 -11.12
CA VAL A 251 17.17 -32.15 -12.48
C VAL A 251 17.05 -30.64 -12.35
N THR A 252 18.16 -29.94 -12.57
CA THR A 252 18.21 -28.50 -12.78
C THR A 252 17.74 -28.13 -14.19
N PRO A 253 16.72 -27.28 -14.37
CA PRO A 253 16.50 -26.61 -15.64
C PRO A 253 17.24 -25.28 -15.66
N LYS A 254 18.20 -25.19 -16.60
CA LYS A 254 18.83 -23.95 -17.05
C LYS A 254 17.81 -23.22 -17.93
N ALA A 255 17.31 -22.06 -17.49
CA ALA A 255 16.46 -21.21 -18.31
C ALA A 255 16.94 -19.75 -18.24
N THR A 256 17.81 -19.39 -19.18
CA THR A 256 18.09 -18.02 -19.57
C THR A 256 16.89 -17.46 -20.33
N LYS A 257 16.24 -16.43 -19.77
CA LYS A 257 15.40 -15.51 -20.56
C LYS A 257 15.81 -14.05 -20.28
N PRO A 258 15.80 -13.21 -21.33
CA PRO A 258 16.45 -11.90 -21.31
C PRO A 258 15.58 -10.88 -20.56
N THR A 259 16.21 -10.13 -19.67
CA THR A 259 15.63 -8.96 -19.01
C THR A 259 15.45 -7.83 -20.03
N PRO A 260 14.34 -7.07 -20.00
CA PRO A 260 14.19 -5.88 -20.83
C PRO A 260 15.22 -4.84 -20.41
N LYS A 261 16.08 -4.41 -21.35
CA LYS A 261 16.95 -3.25 -21.17
C LYS A 261 16.10 -1.98 -21.14
N THR A 262 15.78 -1.49 -19.96
CA THR A 262 15.39 -0.10 -19.78
C THR A 262 16.69 0.72 -19.83
N SER A 263 16.96 1.36 -20.96
CA SER A 263 18.08 2.28 -21.15
C SER A 263 17.86 3.55 -20.34
N ALA A 264 18.19 3.52 -19.06
CA ALA A 264 18.46 4.72 -18.29
C ALA A 264 19.91 5.16 -18.60
N GLY A 265 20.09 6.32 -19.22
CA GLY A 265 21.42 6.86 -19.52
C GLY A 265 22.31 6.86 -18.28
N ALA A 266 23.50 6.28 -18.40
CA ALA A 266 24.44 6.18 -17.29
C ALA A 266 25.01 7.56 -16.97
N ILE A 267 24.75 8.05 -15.76
CA ILE A 267 25.34 9.30 -15.26
C ILE A 267 26.77 8.97 -14.83
N ALA A 268 27.75 9.33 -15.66
CA ALA A 268 29.16 9.21 -15.28
C ALA A 268 29.52 10.33 -14.29
N VAL A 269 30.07 9.96 -13.13
CA VAL A 269 30.71 10.91 -12.23
C VAL A 269 32.08 11.25 -12.79
N VAL A 270 32.40 12.54 -12.85
CA VAL A 270 33.72 13.00 -13.27
C VAL A 270 34.74 12.43 -12.27
N LYS A 271 35.63 11.55 -12.74
CA LYS A 271 36.76 11.07 -11.92
C LYS A 271 37.52 12.29 -11.42
N GLY A 272 37.57 12.49 -10.10
CA GLY A 272 38.27 13.60 -9.45
C GLY A 272 37.41 14.79 -9.00
N GLY A 273 36.07 14.73 -9.11
CA GLY A 273 35.20 15.76 -8.54
C GLY A 273 35.25 15.83 -7.01
N ASN A 274 35.25 17.04 -6.44
CA ASN A 274 35.25 17.24 -5.00
C ASN A 274 33.95 16.70 -4.37
N VAL A 275 34.09 15.95 -3.27
CA VAL A 275 32.96 15.49 -2.47
C VAL A 275 32.48 16.65 -1.59
N VAL A 276 31.26 17.12 -1.85
CA VAL A 276 30.63 18.24 -1.13
C VAL A 276 29.92 17.75 0.13
N TYR A 277 29.33 16.56 0.06
CA TYR A 277 28.60 15.94 1.16
C TYR A 277 28.66 14.44 1.04
N ALA A 278 28.82 13.74 2.15
CA ALA A 278 28.66 12.28 2.21
C ALA A 278 27.96 11.89 3.52
N ASN A 279 26.96 11.01 3.41
CA ASN A 279 26.31 10.37 4.54
C ASN A 279 25.97 8.93 4.14
N THR A 280 26.63 7.96 4.77
CA THR A 280 26.51 6.54 4.43
C THR A 280 25.48 5.79 5.29
N ASN A 281 24.90 6.46 6.30
CA ASN A 281 24.13 5.81 7.36
C ASN A 281 22.77 6.48 7.63
N ALA A 282 22.19 7.15 6.63
CA ALA A 282 20.83 7.65 6.78
C ALA A 282 19.86 6.45 6.87
N SER A 283 19.35 6.21 8.08
CA SER A 283 18.55 5.03 8.40
C SER A 283 17.10 5.43 8.60
N VAL A 284 16.20 4.67 7.97
CA VAL A 284 14.75 4.87 8.08
C VAL A 284 14.12 3.58 8.59
N GLN A 285 13.25 3.67 9.59
CA GLN A 285 12.55 2.51 10.15
C GLN A 285 11.13 2.33 9.59
N PHE A 286 10.66 1.08 9.62
CA PHE A 286 9.35 0.69 9.10
C PHE A 286 8.55 -0.08 10.14
N HIS A 287 7.23 0.04 10.08
CA HIS A 287 6.34 -0.88 10.79
C HIS A 287 6.36 -2.27 10.13
N THR A 288 5.89 -3.29 10.86
CA THR A 288 5.81 -4.67 10.35
C THR A 288 4.90 -4.70 9.11
N GLY A 289 5.38 -5.32 8.03
CA GLY A 289 4.63 -5.45 6.76
C GLY A 289 4.47 -4.16 5.95
N TRP A 290 4.94 -3.02 6.44
CA TRP A 290 4.79 -1.73 5.76
C TRP A 290 5.98 -1.44 4.87
N HIS A 291 5.76 -0.78 3.74
CA HIS A 291 6.82 -0.18 2.93
C HIS A 291 6.94 1.34 3.07
N THR A 292 6.15 1.94 3.96
CA THR A 292 6.26 3.32 4.43
C THR A 292 7.17 3.49 5.63
N PRO A 293 7.98 4.56 5.63
CA PRO A 293 8.60 5.08 6.84
C PRO A 293 7.59 5.42 7.92
N LYS A 294 8.00 5.38 9.19
CA LYS A 294 7.19 5.97 10.26
C LYS A 294 7.14 7.50 10.07
N PRO A 295 6.10 8.20 10.57
CA PRO A 295 6.03 9.66 10.43
C PRO A 295 7.25 10.43 10.96
N GLN A 296 7.90 9.93 12.02
CA GLN A 296 9.13 10.50 12.57
C GLN A 296 10.30 10.36 11.58
N ASP A 297 10.38 9.24 10.87
CA ASP A 297 11.41 9.02 9.85
C ASP A 297 11.22 9.93 8.63
N TYR A 298 9.98 10.32 8.29
CA TYR A 298 9.75 11.35 7.26
C TYR A 298 10.29 12.72 7.67
N GLN A 299 10.12 13.12 8.93
CA GLN A 299 10.68 14.38 9.45
C GLN A 299 12.22 14.34 9.40
N TYR A 300 12.81 13.20 9.77
CA TYR A 300 14.25 12.98 9.64
C TYR A 300 14.72 13.12 8.18
N LEU A 301 14.03 12.50 7.22
CA LEU A 301 14.37 12.62 5.80
C LEU A 301 14.24 14.05 5.29
N GLN A 302 13.21 14.79 5.72
CA GLN A 302 13.06 16.21 5.37
C GLN A 302 14.20 17.07 5.92
N GLN A 303 14.61 16.83 7.17
CA GLN A 303 15.76 17.51 7.77
C GLN A 303 17.06 17.19 7.03
N LEU A 304 17.27 15.93 6.64
CA LEU A 304 18.40 15.49 5.84
C LEU A 304 18.42 16.17 4.47
N ILE A 305 17.28 16.25 3.79
CA ILE A 305 17.14 16.99 2.51
C ILE A 305 17.54 18.45 2.69
N LYS A 306 17.07 19.10 3.78
CA LYS A 306 17.40 20.50 4.08
C LYS A 306 18.90 20.67 4.29
N GLU A 307 19.53 19.82 5.10
CA GLU A 307 20.98 19.86 5.35
C GLU A 307 21.78 19.71 4.04
N ILE A 308 21.43 18.73 3.21
CA ILE A 308 22.10 18.50 1.93
C ILE A 308 21.98 19.74 1.03
N LYS A 309 20.77 20.31 0.91
CA LYS A 309 20.55 21.52 0.09
C LYS A 309 21.35 22.70 0.60
N GLU A 310 21.44 22.90 1.92
CA GLU A 310 22.21 23.97 2.53
C GLU A 310 23.71 23.83 2.22
N LYS A 311 24.31 22.64 2.45
CA LYS A 311 25.73 22.42 2.15
C LYS A 311 26.05 22.56 0.67
N VAL A 312 25.18 22.06 -0.20
CA VAL A 312 25.32 22.22 -1.65
C VAL A 312 25.21 23.69 -2.07
N ALA A 313 24.27 24.44 -1.50
CA ALA A 313 24.11 25.86 -1.80
C ALA A 313 25.32 26.69 -1.36
N ILE A 314 25.89 26.41 -0.19
CA ILE A 314 27.11 27.07 0.31
C ILE A 314 28.29 26.77 -0.61
N TYR A 315 28.52 25.49 -0.94
CA TYR A 315 29.62 25.12 -1.84
C TYR A 315 29.48 25.79 -3.19
N ARG A 316 28.27 25.82 -3.78
CA ARG A 316 28.04 26.42 -5.10
C ARG A 316 28.26 27.93 -5.13
N ARG A 317 27.92 28.66 -4.06
CA ARG A 317 28.21 30.10 -3.95
C ARG A 317 29.71 30.38 -3.98
N ASN A 318 30.51 29.48 -3.40
CA ASN A 318 31.97 29.65 -3.32
C ASN A 318 32.73 29.06 -4.53
N ASN A 319 32.03 28.36 -5.44
CA ASN A 319 32.64 27.62 -6.54
C ASN A 319 31.82 27.79 -7.84
N ASP A 320 31.55 29.04 -8.22
CA ASP A 320 30.98 29.43 -9.52
C ASP A 320 29.72 28.67 -9.96
N ASN A 321 28.84 28.34 -9.01
CA ASN A 321 27.58 27.65 -9.28
C ASN A 321 27.70 26.34 -10.07
N LYS A 322 28.85 25.66 -9.97
CA LYS A 322 29.13 24.40 -10.68
C LYS A 322 28.01 23.35 -10.53
N PRO A 323 27.79 22.53 -11.57
CA PRO A 323 26.77 21.48 -11.54
C PRO A 323 27.15 20.37 -10.57
N MET A 324 26.13 19.78 -9.95
CA MET A 324 26.28 18.76 -8.93
C MET A 324 25.56 17.47 -9.31
N VAL A 325 26.16 16.35 -8.91
CA VAL A 325 25.55 15.02 -9.03
C VAL A 325 25.42 14.43 -7.62
N ILE A 326 24.22 13.97 -7.29
CA ILE A 326 23.94 13.20 -6.08
C ILE A 326 23.90 11.73 -6.48
N GLN A 327 24.84 10.94 -5.97
CA GLN A 327 24.75 9.49 -5.96
C GLN A 327 23.94 9.07 -4.74
N LEU A 328 22.82 8.40 -4.99
CA LEU A 328 21.89 7.95 -3.97
C LEU A 328 21.72 6.43 -4.10
N ASP A 329 22.30 5.67 -3.17
CA ASP A 329 22.09 4.22 -3.06
C ASP A 329 21.20 3.91 -1.87
N VAL A 330 20.05 3.29 -2.10
CA VAL A 330 19.10 2.93 -1.04
C VAL A 330 18.96 1.43 -0.97
N ARG A 331 19.23 0.86 0.22
CA ARG A 331 19.14 -0.57 0.49
C ARG A 331 18.08 -0.84 1.53
N GLY A 332 17.08 -1.64 1.17
CA GLY A 332 16.01 -2.04 2.07
C GLY A 332 16.25 -3.41 2.67
N TYR A 333 15.82 -3.57 3.92
CA TYR A 333 15.91 -4.80 4.69
C TYR A 333 14.54 -5.17 5.28
N ALA A 334 14.37 -6.44 5.59
CA ALA A 334 13.21 -7.01 6.24
C ALA A 334 13.63 -7.92 7.39
N ASP A 335 12.76 -8.08 8.38
CA ASP A 335 12.93 -9.07 9.43
C ASP A 335 12.59 -10.47 8.92
N LYS A 336 12.67 -11.47 9.79
CA LYS A 336 12.33 -12.86 9.47
C LYS A 336 10.82 -13.12 9.61
N GLN A 337 10.00 -12.12 9.86
CA GLN A 337 8.57 -12.32 10.02
C GLN A 337 7.94 -12.66 8.67
N GLY A 338 7.09 -13.69 8.65
CA GLY A 338 6.24 -13.99 7.50
C GLY A 338 4.97 -13.17 7.51
N PHE A 339 4.32 -13.10 6.36
CA PHE A 339 3.03 -12.42 6.23
C PHE A 339 1.89 -13.19 6.93
N TYR A 340 2.11 -14.45 7.28
CA TYR A 340 1.20 -15.31 8.03
C TYR A 340 1.97 -16.42 8.78
N TYR A 341 1.30 -17.07 9.74
CA TYR A 341 1.86 -18.15 10.56
C TYR A 341 2.19 -19.39 9.72
N ASN A 342 3.34 -20.04 9.99
CA ASN A 342 3.84 -21.21 9.25
C ASN A 342 4.04 -21.01 7.74
N GLN A 343 4.30 -19.76 7.31
CA GLN A 343 4.64 -19.49 5.91
C GLN A 343 5.90 -20.28 5.48
N PRO A 344 5.87 -21.00 4.34
CA PRO A 344 7.05 -21.69 3.82
C PRO A 344 8.24 -20.75 3.67
N ILE A 345 9.43 -21.19 4.11
CA ILE A 345 10.65 -20.36 4.20
C ILE A 345 10.98 -19.68 2.88
N ALA A 346 10.95 -20.41 1.77
CA ALA A 346 11.24 -19.88 0.43
C ALA A 346 10.25 -18.78 0.02
N GLN A 347 8.97 -18.98 0.32
CA GLN A 347 7.93 -18.01 -0.03
C GLN A 347 8.06 -16.73 0.82
N ARG A 348 8.33 -16.89 2.12
CA ARG A 348 8.60 -15.80 3.06
C ARG A 348 9.79 -14.95 2.60
N GLN A 349 10.92 -15.59 2.28
CA GLN A 349 12.13 -14.92 1.81
C GLN A 349 11.89 -14.15 0.51
N ALA A 350 11.16 -14.73 -0.45
CA ALA A 350 10.82 -14.07 -1.70
C ALA A 350 9.96 -12.81 -1.47
N GLN A 351 8.98 -12.89 -0.56
CA GLN A 351 8.11 -11.76 -0.25
C GLN A 351 8.84 -10.67 0.55
N ASN A 352 9.66 -11.05 1.52
CA ASN A 352 10.49 -10.13 2.29
C ASN A 352 11.51 -9.42 1.40
N LYS A 353 12.08 -10.12 0.41
CA LYS A 353 12.93 -9.49 -0.62
C LYS A 353 12.16 -8.41 -1.38
N ARG A 354 10.97 -8.72 -1.88
CA ARG A 354 10.13 -7.75 -2.60
C ARG A 354 9.69 -6.58 -1.71
N LEU A 355 9.27 -6.84 -0.48
CA LEU A 355 8.89 -5.79 0.48
C LEU A 355 10.05 -4.83 0.73
N SER A 356 11.25 -5.36 0.94
CA SER A 356 12.45 -4.57 1.14
C SER A 356 12.84 -3.75 -0.11
N GLU A 357 12.60 -4.29 -1.31
CA GLU A 357 12.81 -3.58 -2.57
C GLU A 357 11.83 -2.41 -2.72
N TRP A 358 10.57 -2.62 -2.36
CA TRP A 358 9.55 -1.56 -2.33
C TRP A 358 9.92 -0.46 -1.35
N ARG A 359 10.33 -0.82 -0.12
CA ARG A 359 10.84 0.16 0.86
C ARG A 359 11.98 0.99 0.31
N ALA A 360 12.97 0.35 -0.32
CA ALA A 360 14.12 1.03 -0.91
C ALA A 360 13.68 1.98 -2.02
N ARG A 361 12.75 1.54 -2.87
CA ARG A 361 12.19 2.33 -3.97
C ARG A 361 11.42 3.55 -3.46
N THR A 362 10.54 3.37 -2.48
CA THR A 362 9.75 4.46 -1.89
C THR A 362 10.67 5.53 -1.30
N ILE A 363 11.69 5.14 -0.53
CA ILE A 363 12.67 6.09 0.02
C ILE A 363 13.51 6.76 -1.07
N GLY A 364 13.99 5.97 -2.04
CA GLY A 364 14.79 6.47 -3.15
C GLY A 364 14.05 7.51 -3.98
N GLN A 365 12.78 7.24 -4.30
CA GLN A 365 11.91 8.16 -5.04
C GLN A 365 11.59 9.42 -4.22
N PHE A 366 11.32 9.27 -2.93
CA PHE A 366 11.10 10.42 -2.03
C PHE A 366 12.31 11.36 -2.03
N LEU A 367 13.50 10.83 -1.73
CA LEU A 367 14.73 11.62 -1.72
C LEU A 367 15.04 12.22 -3.08
N GLN A 368 14.91 11.44 -4.17
CA GLN A 368 15.13 11.94 -5.53
C GLN A 368 14.18 13.09 -5.88
N LYS A 369 12.89 12.99 -5.55
CA LYS A 369 11.89 14.03 -5.83
C LYS A 369 12.30 15.36 -5.21
N TYR A 370 12.74 15.36 -3.97
CA TYR A 370 13.03 16.60 -3.23
C TYR A 370 14.47 17.11 -3.40
N LEU A 371 15.44 16.25 -3.73
CA LEU A 371 16.83 16.63 -3.95
C LEU A 371 17.11 17.09 -5.39
N LYS A 372 16.34 16.61 -6.36
CA LYS A 372 16.49 17.01 -7.77
C LYS A 372 16.16 18.50 -7.94
N SER A 373 17.00 19.19 -8.68
CA SER A 373 16.78 20.59 -9.10
C SER A 373 17.36 20.80 -10.50
N GLN A 374 17.16 21.98 -11.11
CA GLN A 374 17.73 22.28 -12.43
C GLN A 374 19.25 22.13 -12.49
N SER A 375 19.94 22.30 -11.36
CA SER A 375 21.41 22.29 -11.24
C SER A 375 21.97 21.09 -10.49
N ILE A 376 21.08 20.18 -10.04
CA ILE A 376 21.44 18.98 -9.27
C ILE A 376 20.77 17.78 -9.93
N LYS A 377 21.58 16.87 -10.50
CA LYS A 377 21.08 15.58 -10.99
C LYS A 377 21.22 14.53 -9.89
N VAL A 378 20.25 13.62 -9.82
CA VAL A 378 20.25 12.52 -8.84
C VAL A 378 20.34 11.19 -9.58
N ALA A 379 21.45 10.48 -9.38
CA ALA A 379 21.65 9.10 -9.80
C ALA A 379 21.14 8.17 -8.69
N LEU A 380 19.97 7.58 -8.90
CA LEU A 380 19.31 6.72 -7.91
C LEU A 380 19.56 5.23 -8.21
N SER A 381 20.08 4.51 -7.22
CA SER A 381 20.15 3.06 -7.13
C SER A 381 19.29 2.58 -5.96
N THR A 382 18.48 1.54 -6.18
CA THR A 382 17.63 0.97 -5.13
C THR A 382 17.74 -0.54 -5.14
N GLN A 383 17.91 -1.15 -3.97
CA GLN A 383 18.03 -2.60 -3.84
C GLN A 383 17.26 -3.12 -2.62
N GLY A 384 16.49 -4.19 -2.82
CA GLY A 384 15.90 -4.98 -1.73
C GLY A 384 16.78 -6.17 -1.35
N LEU A 385 17.26 -6.20 -0.11
CA LEU A 385 18.13 -7.26 0.42
C LEU A 385 17.36 -8.34 1.20
N GLY A 386 16.04 -8.19 1.33
CA GLY A 386 15.17 -9.13 2.02
C GLY A 386 15.59 -9.34 3.47
N GLU A 387 15.74 -10.60 3.86
CA GLU A 387 16.04 -10.98 5.26
C GLU A 387 17.53 -10.91 5.60
N THR A 388 18.36 -10.44 4.68
CA THR A 388 19.78 -10.15 4.96
C THR A 388 19.87 -9.19 6.13
N LEU A 389 20.88 -9.35 6.99
CA LEU A 389 21.06 -8.46 8.13
C LEU A 389 21.48 -7.06 7.68
N PRO A 390 20.86 -5.99 8.20
CA PRO A 390 21.38 -4.64 8.03
C PRO A 390 22.78 -4.52 8.66
N PRO A 391 23.66 -3.65 8.12
CA PRO A 391 24.99 -3.45 8.69
C PRO A 391 24.93 -3.04 10.17
N GLY A 392 25.68 -3.72 11.04
CA GLY A 392 25.69 -3.44 12.48
C GLY A 392 24.46 -3.93 13.25
N VAL A 393 23.58 -4.73 12.62
CA VAL A 393 22.49 -5.43 13.31
C VAL A 393 22.85 -6.91 13.40
N THR A 394 22.78 -7.48 14.59
CA THR A 394 23.04 -8.90 14.85
C THR A 394 21.79 -9.74 14.55
N ASP A 395 21.97 -11.05 14.35
CA ASP A 395 20.82 -11.93 14.18
C ASP A 395 20.04 -12.03 15.50
N GLY A 396 18.78 -11.61 15.45
CA GLY A 396 17.91 -11.51 16.62
C GLY A 396 16.59 -12.25 16.43
N ALA A 397 15.55 -11.76 17.10
CA ALA A 397 14.21 -12.33 17.04
C ALA A 397 13.64 -12.36 15.61
N VAL A 398 12.65 -13.24 15.39
CA VAL A 398 11.95 -13.34 14.10
C VAL A 398 11.30 -12.01 13.71
N ASN A 399 10.67 -11.36 14.68
CA ASN A 399 10.07 -10.04 14.57
C ASN A 399 10.97 -9.00 15.24
N ASP A 400 12.01 -8.56 14.53
CA ASP A 400 12.99 -7.58 15.03
C ASP A 400 12.81 -6.23 14.32
N PRO A 401 12.39 -5.16 15.04
CA PRO A 401 12.27 -3.82 14.48
C PRO A 401 13.56 -3.29 13.84
N LEU A 402 14.74 -3.67 14.35
CA LEU A 402 16.03 -3.19 13.85
C LEU A 402 16.34 -3.70 12.44
N ARG A 403 15.73 -4.83 12.05
CA ARG A 403 15.85 -5.41 10.71
C ARG A 403 14.89 -4.79 9.70
N ARG A 404 13.87 -4.07 10.17
CA ARG A 404 12.87 -3.39 9.33
C ARG A 404 13.32 -1.97 9.02
N THR A 405 14.38 -1.86 8.23
CA THR A 405 15.01 -0.57 7.93
C THR A 405 15.40 -0.42 6.45
N CYS A 406 15.53 0.82 6.01
CA CYS A 406 16.25 1.20 4.79
C CYS A 406 17.46 2.01 5.19
N ARG A 407 18.58 1.76 4.50
CA ARG A 407 19.77 2.59 4.58
C ARG A 407 19.98 3.31 3.26
N ALA A 408 20.05 4.64 3.33
CA ALA A 408 20.42 5.48 2.21
C ALA A 408 21.88 5.92 2.40
N SER A 409 22.70 5.62 1.39
CA SER A 409 24.02 6.19 1.21
C SER A 409 23.91 7.32 0.19
N ILE A 410 24.28 8.51 0.62
CA ILE A 410 24.16 9.75 -0.14
C ILE A 410 25.55 10.33 -0.30
N GLN A 411 25.96 10.55 -1.54
CA GLN A 411 27.20 11.25 -1.86
C GLN A 411 26.90 12.35 -2.86
N VAL A 412 27.31 13.57 -2.55
CA VAL A 412 27.19 14.72 -3.45
C VAL A 412 28.58 15.08 -3.94
N VAL A 413 28.74 15.07 -5.26
CA VAL A 413 30.01 15.33 -5.94
C VAL A 413 29.84 16.42 -6.99
N GLU A 414 30.89 17.21 -7.15
CA GLU A 414 31.02 18.11 -8.29
C GLU A 414 31.05 17.28 -9.59
N GLY A 415 30.22 17.64 -10.57
CA GLY A 415 30.23 16.92 -11.84
C GLY A 415 29.22 17.40 -12.86
N GLN A 416 29.60 17.28 -14.14
CA GLN A 416 28.67 17.38 -15.26
C GLN A 416 28.08 16.01 -15.56
N ALA A 417 26.76 15.96 -15.67
CA ALA A 417 26.09 14.74 -16.08
C ALA A 417 26.19 14.57 -17.59
N VAL A 418 27.14 13.75 -18.02
CA VAL A 418 27.26 13.32 -19.41
C VAL A 418 26.15 12.32 -19.71
N ASN A 419 25.20 12.71 -20.57
CA ASN A 419 24.32 11.73 -21.21
C ASN A 419 25.18 10.98 -22.23
N THR A 420 25.67 9.80 -21.87
CA THR A 420 26.18 8.86 -22.86
C THR A 420 24.97 8.30 -23.61
N ARG A 421 24.84 8.68 -24.88
CA ARG A 421 23.85 8.10 -25.80
C ARG A 421 24.29 6.71 -26.24
#